data_AF-A0AAR5QIA3-F1
#
_entry.id   AF-A0AAR5QIA3-F1
#
_cell.length_a   1.000
_cell.length_b   1.000
_cell.length_c   1.000
_cell.angle_alpha   90.00
_cell.angle_beta   90.00
_cell.angle_gamma   90.00
#
_symmetry.space_group_name_H-M   'P 1'
#
loop_
_entity.id
_entity.type
_entity.pdbx_description
1 polymer ?
#
loop_
_entity_poly.entity_id
_entity_poly.type
_entity_poly.pdbx_seq_one_letter_code
_entity_poly.pdbx_strand_id
1 'polypeptide(L)'
;MYAQLCKRLSEEAPNFEQGDGSTNTFRILLLNKCKVEFDNRAAALECNINGVAEDGSLLDKDELEERRQTTKRKMLGNIKFIGELGKLEMLSEGILHRCIRELLVRRGDDPAEDLECLCQIMRTCGRILDTEKGKNLMEQYFYRMRSLAENMDLQPRIRYSNKYYVALLGLLWWCPDRIGLAN
;
A
#
# COMPACT_ATOMS: atom_id res chain seq x y z
N MET A 1 13.99 -4.52 -8.68
CA MET A 1 14.46 -4.74 -10.07
C MET A 1 13.64 -3.92 -11.07
N TYR A 2 12.34 -4.17 -11.23
CA TYR A 2 11.50 -3.42 -12.18
C TYR A 2 11.41 -1.91 -11.92
N ALA A 3 11.36 -1.48 -10.66
CA ALA A 3 11.31 -0.03 -10.34
C ALA A 3 12.55 0.73 -10.82
N GLN A 4 13.73 0.10 -10.77
CA GLN A 4 14.97 0.69 -11.29
C GLN A 4 14.97 0.80 -12.80
N LEU A 5 14.38 -0.19 -13.50
CA LEU A 5 14.18 -0.09 -14.94
C LEU A 5 13.25 1.07 -15.28
N CYS A 6 12.13 1.22 -14.57
CA CYS A 6 11.24 2.38 -14.74
C CYS A 6 12.00 3.70 -14.52
N LYS A 7 12.88 3.76 -13.52
CA LYS A 7 13.70 4.95 -13.26
C LYS A 7 14.59 5.28 -14.45
N ARG A 8 15.35 4.30 -14.97
CA ARG A 8 16.18 4.50 -16.17
C ARG A 8 15.36 4.93 -17.38
N LEU A 9 14.22 4.30 -17.62
CA LEU A 9 13.32 4.70 -18.71
C LEU A 9 12.81 6.13 -18.52
N SER A 10 12.57 6.58 -17.29
CA SER A 10 12.19 7.96 -17.04
C SER A 10 13.32 8.96 -17.29
N GLU A 11 14.57 8.53 -17.24
CA GLU A 11 15.75 9.39 -17.47
C GLU A 11 16.17 9.39 -18.95
N GLU A 12 16.02 8.25 -19.63
CA GLU A 12 16.52 8.03 -21.00
C GLU A 12 15.45 8.17 -22.10
N ALA A 13 14.16 8.00 -21.77
CA ALA A 13 13.11 8.06 -22.79
C ALA A 13 12.89 9.49 -23.32
N PRO A 14 12.55 9.64 -24.61
CA PRO A 14 12.19 10.93 -25.17
C PRO A 14 10.99 11.54 -24.43
N ASN A 15 11.10 12.83 -24.10
CA ASN A 15 10.00 13.57 -23.51
C ASN A 15 9.18 14.26 -24.60
N PHE A 16 7.88 13.99 -24.63
CA PHE A 16 6.93 14.59 -25.57
C PHE A 16 6.02 15.62 -24.90
N GLU A 17 6.18 15.87 -23.59
CA GLU A 17 5.41 16.87 -22.87
C GLU A 17 5.89 18.30 -23.20
N GLN A 18 4.94 19.18 -23.50
CA GLN A 18 5.20 20.61 -23.71
C GLN A 18 5.17 21.32 -22.35
N GLY A 19 6.26 21.22 -21.58
CA GLY A 19 6.35 21.78 -20.23
C GLY A 19 7.77 22.16 -19.81
N ASP A 20 7.92 22.57 -18.55
CA ASP A 20 9.15 23.05 -17.92
C ASP A 20 10.23 21.96 -17.68
N GLY A 21 9.98 20.73 -18.14
CA GLY A 21 10.87 19.58 -17.94
C GLY A 21 10.78 18.94 -16.54
N SER A 22 9.90 19.41 -15.66
CA SER A 22 9.72 18.85 -14.30
C SER A 22 9.12 17.43 -14.29
N THR A 23 8.39 17.07 -15.35
CA THR A 23 7.86 15.73 -15.58
C THR A 23 8.08 15.32 -17.03
N ASN A 24 8.18 14.02 -17.26
CA ASN A 24 8.28 13.46 -18.60
C ASN A 24 7.11 12.54 -18.92
N THR A 25 6.91 12.30 -20.23
CA THR A 25 5.82 11.46 -20.75
C THR A 25 5.81 10.08 -20.09
N PHE A 26 6.97 9.46 -19.88
CA PHE A 26 7.05 8.15 -19.24
C PHE A 26 6.51 8.17 -17.80
N ARG A 27 6.87 9.17 -16.99
CA ARG A 27 6.37 9.32 -15.61
C ARG A 27 4.85 9.50 -15.57
N ILE A 28 4.30 10.29 -16.50
CA ILE A 28 2.84 10.50 -16.59
C ILE A 28 2.13 9.19 -16.94
N LEU A 29 2.62 8.47 -17.95
CA LEU A 29 2.04 7.19 -18.36
C LEU A 29 2.15 6.15 -17.25
N LEU A 30 3.29 6.08 -16.57
CA LEU A 30 3.50 5.17 -15.44
C LEU A 30 2.53 5.47 -14.30
N LEU A 31 2.39 6.74 -13.91
CA LEU A 31 1.46 7.19 -12.88
C LEU A 31 0.01 6.81 -13.22
N ASN A 32 -0.41 7.06 -14.46
CA ASN A 32 -1.75 6.72 -14.92
C ASN A 32 -1.97 5.21 -14.93
N LYS A 33 -0.99 4.43 -15.38
CA LYS A 33 -1.08 2.97 -15.37
C LYS A 33 -1.12 2.42 -13.94
N CYS A 34 -0.32 2.93 -13.02
CA CYS A 34 -0.36 2.54 -11.61
C CYS A 34 -1.73 2.83 -10.97
N LYS A 35 -2.33 3.98 -11.26
CA LYS A 35 -3.69 4.32 -10.78
C LYS A 35 -4.73 3.34 -11.31
N VAL A 36 -4.76 3.12 -12.63
CA VAL A 36 -5.71 2.20 -13.27
C VAL A 36 -5.56 0.77 -12.75
N GLU A 37 -4.31 0.26 -12.67
CA GLU A 37 -4.07 -1.09 -12.15
C GLU A 37 -4.41 -1.22 -10.68
N PHE A 38 -4.21 -0.17 -9.88
CA PHE A 38 -4.63 -0.18 -8.48
C PHE A 38 -6.16 -0.27 -8.36
N ASP A 39 -6.88 0.55 -9.13
CA ASP A 39 -8.34 0.60 -9.12
C ASP A 39 -8.97 -0.69 -9.61
N ASN A 40 -8.44 -1.25 -10.71
CA ASN A 40 -8.89 -2.53 -11.25
C ASN A 40 -8.72 -3.67 -10.24
N ARG A 41 -7.62 -3.68 -9.46
CA ARG A 41 -7.38 -4.75 -8.47
C ARG A 41 -8.23 -4.58 -7.23
N ALA A 42 -8.42 -3.35 -6.75
CA ALA A 42 -9.32 -3.06 -5.64
C ALA A 42 -10.76 -3.45 -5.99
N ALA A 43 -11.25 -3.06 -7.16
CA ALA A 43 -12.57 -3.43 -7.66
C ALA A 43 -12.72 -4.96 -7.87
N ALA A 44 -11.70 -5.62 -8.44
CA ALA A 44 -11.74 -7.08 -8.61
C ALA A 44 -11.81 -7.82 -7.26
N LEU A 45 -11.15 -7.31 -6.22
CA LEU A 45 -11.24 -7.89 -4.88
C LEU A 45 -12.64 -7.69 -4.29
N GLU A 46 -13.28 -6.55 -4.54
CA GLU A 46 -14.66 -6.28 -4.14
C GLU A 46 -15.67 -7.19 -4.83
N CYS A 47 -15.57 -7.36 -6.14
CA CYS A 47 -16.46 -8.24 -6.90
C CYS A 47 -16.38 -9.70 -6.42
N ASN A 48 -15.17 -10.16 -6.07
CA ASN A 48 -14.97 -11.51 -5.54
C ASN A 48 -15.59 -11.73 -4.15
N ILE A 49 -15.96 -10.68 -3.40
CA ILE A 49 -16.69 -10.84 -2.12
C ILE A 49 -18.13 -11.31 -2.38
N ASN A 50 -18.70 -10.99 -3.55
CA ASN A 50 -20.09 -11.30 -3.88
C ASN A 50 -20.29 -12.75 -4.39
N GLY A 51 -19.22 -13.52 -4.62
CA GLY A 51 -19.32 -14.95 -4.97
C GLY A 51 -19.81 -15.26 -6.39
N VAL A 52 -19.87 -14.27 -7.27
CA VAL A 52 -20.41 -14.42 -8.63
C VAL A 52 -19.26 -14.45 -9.65
N ALA A 53 -19.26 -15.45 -10.52
CA ALA A 53 -18.34 -15.55 -11.65
C ALA A 53 -18.69 -14.53 -12.76
N GLU A 54 -17.78 -14.33 -13.72
CA GLU A 54 -17.99 -13.41 -14.85
C GLU A 54 -19.18 -13.79 -15.75
N ASP A 55 -19.60 -15.07 -15.72
CA ASP A 55 -20.76 -15.59 -16.44
C ASP A 55 -22.07 -15.60 -15.61
N GLY A 56 -22.05 -15.07 -14.38
CA GLY A 56 -23.20 -15.05 -13.49
C GLY A 56 -23.42 -16.34 -12.68
N SER A 57 -22.58 -17.37 -12.84
CA SER A 57 -22.63 -18.58 -12.03
C SER A 57 -22.11 -18.36 -10.61
N LEU A 58 -22.64 -19.12 -9.64
CA LEU A 58 -22.10 -19.16 -8.29
C LEU A 58 -20.84 -20.03 -8.29
N LEU A 59 -19.73 -19.46 -7.83
CA LEU A 59 -18.50 -20.23 -7.63
C LEU A 59 -18.67 -21.18 -6.46
N ASP A 60 -18.13 -22.39 -6.59
CA ASP A 60 -17.99 -23.26 -5.42
C ASP A 60 -16.98 -22.64 -4.43
N LYS A 61 -17.07 -23.03 -3.15
CA LYS A 61 -16.30 -22.40 -2.07
C LYS A 61 -14.79 -22.42 -2.33
N ASP A 62 -14.28 -23.54 -2.83
CA ASP A 62 -12.85 -23.73 -3.09
C ASP A 62 -12.38 -22.82 -4.26
N GLU A 63 -13.14 -22.76 -5.36
CA GLU A 63 -12.83 -21.86 -6.49
C GLU A 63 -12.92 -20.38 -6.10
N LEU A 64 -13.92 -20.02 -5.29
CA LEU A 64 -14.09 -18.66 -4.80
C LEU A 64 -12.89 -18.24 -3.93
N GLU A 65 -12.45 -19.13 -3.04
CA GLU A 65 -11.31 -18.88 -2.17
C GLU A 65 -10.01 -18.76 -2.96
N GLU A 66 -9.75 -19.67 -3.92
CA GLU A 66 -8.56 -19.59 -4.79
C GLU A 66 -8.55 -18.29 -5.61
N ARG A 67 -9.69 -17.91 -6.18
CA ARG A 67 -9.83 -16.65 -6.94
C ARG A 67 -9.58 -15.44 -6.05
N ARG A 68 -10.12 -15.44 -4.83
CA ARG A 68 -9.91 -14.38 -3.84
C ARG A 68 -8.44 -14.26 -3.45
N GLN A 69 -7.78 -15.38 -3.15
CA GLN A 69 -6.36 -15.42 -2.81
C GLN A 69 -5.49 -14.92 -3.97
N THR A 70 -5.78 -15.35 -5.20
CA THR A 70 -5.06 -14.91 -6.40
C THR A 70 -5.20 -13.41 -6.65
N THR A 71 -6.42 -12.87 -6.55
CA THR A 71 -6.67 -11.43 -6.71
C THR A 71 -5.99 -10.62 -5.60
N LYS A 72 -6.08 -11.08 -4.34
CA LYS A 72 -5.40 -10.45 -3.20
C LYS A 72 -3.88 -10.41 -3.41
N ARG A 73 -3.27 -11.52 -3.81
CA ARG A 73 -1.83 -11.59 -4.10
C ARG A 73 -1.40 -10.62 -5.20
N LYS A 74 -2.20 -10.48 -6.26
CA LYS A 74 -1.95 -9.50 -7.34
C LYS A 74 -2.07 -8.06 -6.84
N MET A 75 -3.09 -7.75 -6.04
CA MET A 75 -3.27 -6.43 -5.41
C MET A 75 -2.08 -6.06 -4.52
N LEU A 76 -1.67 -6.96 -3.62
CA LEU A 76 -0.53 -6.74 -2.72
C LEU A 76 0.78 -6.60 -3.50
N GLY A 77 0.98 -7.40 -4.55
CA GLY A 77 2.12 -7.26 -5.46
C GLY A 77 2.18 -5.87 -6.12
N ASN A 78 1.04 -5.37 -6.59
CA ASN A 78 0.93 -4.03 -7.17
C ASN A 78 1.26 -2.94 -6.15
N ILE A 79 0.76 -3.05 -4.91
CA ILE A 79 1.05 -2.09 -3.84
C ILE A 79 2.54 -2.08 -3.50
N LYS A 80 3.16 -3.26 -3.37
CA LYS A 80 4.61 -3.39 -3.14
C LYS A 80 5.41 -2.72 -4.27
N PHE A 81 5.02 -2.95 -5.52
CA PHE A 81 5.67 -2.33 -6.67
C PHE A 81 5.52 -0.80 -6.68
N ILE A 82 4.31 -0.28 -6.39
CA ILE A 82 4.06 1.15 -6.22
C ILE A 82 4.94 1.74 -5.11
N GLY A 83 5.11 1.04 -3.98
CA GLY A 83 6.01 1.46 -2.91
C GLY A 83 7.47 1.56 -3.36
N GLU A 84 7.96 0.59 -4.14
CA GLU A 84 9.32 0.65 -4.69
C GLU A 84 9.52 1.80 -5.68
N LEU A 85 8.50 2.15 -6.47
CA LEU A 85 8.53 3.34 -7.33
C LEU A 85 8.47 4.65 -6.51
N GLY A 86 7.68 4.68 -5.43
CA GLY A 86 7.61 5.79 -4.50
C GLY A 86 8.96 6.10 -3.85
N LYS A 87 9.72 5.06 -3.47
CA LYS A 87 11.09 5.19 -2.96
C LYS A 87 12.05 5.91 -3.93
N LEU A 88 11.80 5.77 -5.23
CA LEU A 88 12.60 6.40 -6.28
C LEU A 88 12.05 7.77 -6.69
N GLU A 89 11.12 8.33 -5.92
CA GLU A 89 10.45 9.62 -6.18
C GLU A 89 9.83 9.67 -7.59
N MET A 90 9.42 8.50 -8.09
CA MET A 90 8.78 8.35 -9.40
C MET A 90 7.29 8.58 -9.37
N LEU A 91 6.69 8.50 -8.18
CA LEU A 91 5.26 8.64 -7.97
C LEU A 91 4.95 9.77 -7.00
N SER A 92 3.75 10.32 -7.09
CA SER A 92 3.27 11.32 -6.14
C SER A 92 2.89 10.70 -4.79
N GLU A 93 2.98 11.48 -3.71
CA GLU A 93 2.57 11.06 -2.36
C GLU A 93 1.09 10.58 -2.33
N GLY A 94 0.23 11.16 -3.18
CA GLY A 94 -1.20 10.85 -3.22
C GLY A 94 -1.51 9.38 -3.51
N ILE A 95 -0.79 8.72 -4.43
CA ILE A 95 -1.02 7.30 -4.72
C ILE A 95 -0.52 6.41 -3.58
N LEU A 96 0.58 6.78 -2.93
CA LEU A 96 1.13 6.05 -1.78
C LEU A 96 0.17 6.09 -0.58
N HIS A 97 -0.38 7.27 -0.27
CA HIS A 97 -1.42 7.39 0.75
C HIS A 97 -2.66 6.57 0.44
N ARG A 98 -3.05 6.47 -0.84
CA ARG A 98 -4.16 5.63 -1.27
C ARG A 98 -3.88 4.15 -1.04
N CYS A 99 -2.68 3.67 -1.35
CA CYS A 99 -2.27 2.30 -1.04
C CYS A 99 -2.31 1.99 0.46
N ILE A 100 -1.83 2.92 1.30
CA ILE A 100 -1.87 2.75 2.77
C ILE A 100 -3.31 2.65 3.27
N ARG A 101 -4.21 3.53 2.79
CA ARG A 101 -5.63 3.47 3.16
C ARG A 101 -6.27 2.14 2.77
N GLU A 102 -5.99 1.64 1.56
CA GLU A 102 -6.54 0.37 1.09
C GLU A 102 -6.11 -0.81 1.96
N LEU A 103 -4.84 -0.85 2.39
CA LEU A 103 -4.34 -1.88 3.31
C LEU A 103 -4.98 -1.78 4.72
N LEU A 104 -5.43 -0.59 5.12
CA LEU A 104 -6.10 -0.35 6.40
C LEU A 104 -7.60 -0.67 6.38
N VAL A 105 -8.23 -0.81 5.20
CA VAL A 105 -9.70 -1.02 5.07
C VAL A 105 -10.15 -2.43 5.52
N ARG A 106 -9.23 -3.35 5.83
CA ARG A 106 -9.51 -4.73 6.32
C ARG A 106 -10.55 -5.47 5.47
N ARG A 107 -10.08 -6.18 4.44
CA ARG A 107 -10.95 -6.99 3.57
C ARG A 107 -10.72 -8.48 3.84
N GLY A 108 -11.55 -9.06 4.70
CA GLY A 108 -11.57 -10.50 4.99
C GLY A 108 -11.07 -10.90 6.38
N ASP A 109 -10.99 -12.20 6.59
CA ASP A 109 -10.84 -12.80 7.93
C ASP A 109 -9.38 -12.82 8.41
N ASP A 110 -8.40 -12.88 7.50
CA ASP A 110 -6.97 -12.81 7.83
C ASP A 110 -6.30 -11.52 7.29
N PRO A 111 -6.04 -10.52 8.15
CA PRO A 111 -5.36 -9.29 7.78
C PRO A 111 -3.82 -9.40 7.80
N ALA A 112 -3.23 -10.59 8.04
CA ALA A 112 -1.79 -10.75 8.19
C ALA A 112 -0.99 -10.20 7.00
N GLU A 113 -1.37 -10.59 5.77
CA GLU A 113 -0.67 -10.16 4.56
C GLU A 113 -0.82 -8.66 4.29
N ASP A 114 -2.00 -8.09 4.61
CA ASP A 114 -2.29 -6.67 4.43
C ASP A 114 -1.43 -5.84 5.40
N LEU A 115 -1.33 -6.29 6.66
CA LEU A 115 -0.49 -5.68 7.68
C LEU A 115 1.00 -5.79 7.35
N GLU A 116 1.46 -6.95 6.87
CA GLU A 116 2.85 -7.09 6.44
C GLU A 116 3.17 -6.14 5.28
N CYS A 117 2.28 -6.06 4.30
CA CYS A 117 2.42 -5.15 3.18
C CYS A 117 2.38 -3.68 3.64
N LEU A 118 1.53 -3.34 4.62
CA LEU A 118 1.46 -2.02 5.23
C LEU A 118 2.78 -1.66 5.92
N CYS A 119 3.33 -2.57 6.70
CA CYS A 119 4.59 -2.36 7.39
C CYS A 119 5.76 -2.22 6.41
N GLN A 120 5.71 -2.93 5.27
CA GLN A 120 6.68 -2.77 4.20
C GLN A 120 6.56 -1.39 3.53
N ILE A 121 5.37 -0.96 3.11
CA ILE A 121 5.21 0.35 2.44
C ILE A 121 5.53 1.50 3.39
N MET A 122 5.18 1.37 4.67
CA MET A 122 5.63 2.30 5.70
C MET A 122 7.15 2.31 5.69
N ARG A 123 7.86 1.23 6.06
CA ARG A 123 9.33 1.22 6.11
C ARG A 123 10.02 1.82 4.88
N THR A 124 9.50 1.58 3.68
CA THR A 124 10.05 2.07 2.43
C THR A 124 9.74 3.55 2.15
N CYS A 125 8.49 3.98 2.31
CA CYS A 125 8.02 5.29 1.83
C CYS A 125 7.68 6.29 2.92
N GLY A 126 7.48 5.89 4.18
CA GLY A 126 6.84 6.81 5.11
C GLY A 126 7.72 7.95 5.61
N ARG A 127 9.06 7.90 5.45
CA ARG A 127 9.89 9.13 5.58
C ARG A 127 9.56 10.16 4.50
N ILE A 128 9.29 9.70 3.28
CA ILE A 128 8.90 10.56 2.15
C ILE A 128 7.48 11.11 2.36
N LEU A 129 6.62 10.37 3.05
CA LEU A 129 5.24 10.77 3.36
C LEU A 129 5.10 11.61 4.64
N ASP A 130 6.10 11.61 5.53
CA ASP A 130 6.10 12.39 6.77
C ASP A 130 6.53 13.84 6.50
N THR A 131 5.82 14.50 5.59
CA THR A 131 5.95 15.92 5.28
C THR A 131 5.04 16.74 6.20
N GLU A 132 5.23 18.06 6.26
CA GLU A 132 4.37 18.94 7.05
C GLU A 132 2.88 18.82 6.67
N LYS A 133 2.60 18.55 5.39
CA LYS A 133 1.25 18.30 4.87
C LYS A 133 0.76 16.86 5.16
N GLY A 134 1.66 15.88 5.13
CA GLY A 134 1.35 14.45 5.33
C GLY A 134 1.29 14.00 6.79
N LYS A 135 1.88 14.77 7.71
CA LYS A 135 2.01 14.46 9.15
C LYS A 135 0.69 14.02 9.81
N ASN A 136 -0.41 14.75 9.59
CA ASN A 136 -1.71 14.41 10.17
C ASN A 136 -2.24 13.07 9.67
N LEU A 137 -1.98 12.72 8.40
CA LEU A 137 -2.35 11.41 7.84
C LEU A 137 -1.46 10.31 8.41
N MET A 138 -0.15 10.57 8.53
CA MET A 138 0.80 9.63 9.10
C MET A 138 0.43 9.29 10.55
N GLU A 139 0.12 10.28 11.38
CA GLU A 139 -0.36 10.07 12.75
C GLU A 139 -1.61 9.18 12.81
N GLN A 140 -2.58 9.40 11.91
CA GLN A 140 -3.78 8.56 11.80
C GLN A 140 -3.45 7.12 11.41
N TYR A 141 -2.53 6.90 10.47
CA TYR A 141 -2.12 5.56 10.07
C TYR A 141 -1.45 4.83 11.23
N PHE A 142 -0.53 5.49 11.95
CA PHE A 142 0.12 4.91 13.13
C PHE A 142 -0.87 4.58 14.24
N TYR A 143 -1.84 5.47 14.50
CA TYR A 143 -2.90 5.22 15.47
C TYR A 143 -3.72 3.98 15.09
N ARG A 144 -4.14 3.86 13.83
CA ARG A 144 -4.87 2.69 13.31
C ARG A 144 -4.03 1.41 13.44
N MET A 145 -2.74 1.46 13.10
CA MET A 145 -1.84 0.31 13.24
C MET A 145 -1.71 -0.14 14.70
N ARG A 146 -1.59 0.80 15.65
CA ARG A 146 -1.54 0.49 17.09
C ARG A 146 -2.85 -0.15 17.57
N SER A 147 -3.99 0.42 17.18
CA SER A 147 -5.30 -0.16 17.50
C SER A 147 -5.44 -1.60 16.99
N LEU A 148 -4.92 -1.90 15.79
CA LEU A 148 -4.88 -3.27 15.26
C LEU A 148 -3.93 -4.17 16.05
N ALA A 149 -2.82 -3.65 16.57
CA ALA A 149 -1.87 -4.42 17.37
C ALA A 149 -2.44 -4.81 18.75
N GLU A 150 -3.44 -4.08 19.24
CA GLU A 150 -4.12 -4.30 20.52
C GLU A 150 -5.47 -5.03 20.38
N ASN A 151 -5.99 -5.15 19.16
CA ASN A 151 -7.28 -5.76 18.90
C ASN A 151 -7.27 -7.26 19.23
N MET A 152 -8.05 -7.66 20.25
CA MET A 152 -8.06 -9.03 20.77
C MET A 152 -8.74 -10.06 19.86
N ASP A 153 -9.55 -9.61 18.89
CA ASP A 153 -10.20 -10.47 17.89
C ASP A 153 -9.21 -10.97 16.83
N LEU A 154 -8.03 -10.35 16.73
CA LEU A 154 -6.97 -10.82 15.85
C LEU A 154 -6.16 -11.93 16.50
N GLN A 155 -5.73 -12.88 15.66
CA GLN A 155 -4.86 -13.97 16.09
C GLN A 155 -3.59 -13.42 16.77
N PRO A 156 -3.13 -14.02 17.88
CA PRO A 156 -1.97 -13.52 18.62
C PRO A 156 -0.73 -13.30 17.75
N ARG A 157 -0.45 -14.20 16.79
CA ARG A 157 0.67 -14.07 15.84
C ARG A 157 0.66 -12.73 15.09
N ILE A 158 -0.51 -12.33 14.59
CA ILE A 158 -0.71 -11.10 13.82
C ILE A 158 -0.49 -9.88 14.72
N ARG A 159 -1.05 -9.92 15.93
CA ARG A 159 -0.89 -8.85 16.93
C ARG A 159 0.57 -8.63 17.30
N TYR A 160 1.30 -9.71 17.63
CA TYR A 160 2.71 -9.61 18.00
C TYR A 160 3.58 -9.13 16.83
N SER A 161 3.30 -9.60 15.61
CA SER A 161 3.99 -9.12 14.40
C SER A 161 3.76 -7.62 14.19
N ASN A 162 2.50 -7.17 14.29
CA ASN A 162 2.17 -5.76 14.15
C ASN A 162 2.76 -4.89 15.28
N LYS A 163 2.75 -5.37 16.54
CA LYS A 163 3.45 -4.70 17.66
C LYS A 163 4.93 -4.51 17.36
N TYR A 164 5.59 -5.55 16.85
CA TYR A 164 6.99 -5.47 16.44
C TYR A 164 7.20 -4.42 15.35
N TYR A 165 6.36 -4.40 14.30
CA TYR A 165 6.50 -3.42 13.23
C TYR A 165 6.21 -1.99 13.67
N VAL A 166 5.19 -1.76 14.50
CA VAL A 166 4.90 -0.43 15.06
C VAL A 166 6.07 0.07 15.91
N ALA A 167 6.64 -0.81 16.76
CA ALA A 167 7.82 -0.47 17.55
C ALA A 167 9.03 -0.15 16.65
N LEU A 168 9.29 -0.95 15.62
CA LEU A 168 10.37 -0.74 14.66
C LEU A 168 10.23 0.59 13.91
N LEU A 169 9.02 0.92 13.44
CA LEU A 169 8.74 2.18 12.76
C LEU A 169 8.89 3.38 13.71
N GLY A 170 8.45 3.24 14.96
CA GLY A 170 8.67 4.24 16.01
C GLY A 170 10.16 4.53 16.23
N LEU A 171 10.99 3.49 16.34
CA LEU A 171 12.44 3.65 16.51
C LEU A 171 13.14 4.26 15.29
N LEU A 172 12.68 3.93 14.07
CA LEU A 172 13.36 4.37 12.84
C LEU A 172 13.09 5.84 12.51
N TRP A 173 11.90 6.37 12.82
CA TRP A 173 11.47 7.69 12.35
C TRP A 173 10.93 8.62 13.43
N TRP A 174 10.42 8.10 14.54
CA TRP A 174 9.71 8.91 15.52
C TRP A 174 10.69 9.37 16.61
N CYS A 175 11.18 10.60 16.48
CA CYS A 175 11.97 11.24 17.53
C CYS A 175 11.19 11.20 18.87
N PRO A 176 11.84 10.90 20.03
CA PRO A 176 11.17 10.74 21.32
C PRO A 176 10.30 11.92 21.78
N ASP A 177 10.49 13.13 21.23
CA ASP A 177 9.81 14.36 21.67
C ASP A 177 8.29 14.39 21.41
N ARG A 178 7.74 13.39 20.73
CA ARG A 178 6.29 13.21 20.55
C ARG A 178 5.73 11.99 21.25
N ILE A 179 6.57 11.20 21.88
CA ILE A 179 6.14 10.12 22.75
C ILE A 179 5.93 10.76 24.12
N GLY A 180 4.81 11.46 24.24
CA GLY A 180 4.11 11.49 25.51
C GLY A 180 3.77 10.04 25.85
N LEU A 181 4.72 9.34 26.47
CA LEU A 181 4.42 8.28 27.41
C LEU A 181 3.54 8.96 28.45
N ALA A 182 2.22 8.91 28.21
CA ALA A 182 1.26 9.13 29.26
C ALA A 182 1.60 8.09 30.33
N ASN A 183 2.09 8.60 31.45
CA ASN A 183 2.19 7.90 32.73
C ASN A 183 0.90 7.14 33.04
#